data_AF-A0A2J4P889-F1
#
_entry.id   AF-A0A2J4P889-F1
#
_cell.length_a   1.000
_cell.length_b   1.000
_cell.length_c   1.000
_cell.angle_alpha   90.00
_cell.angle_beta   90.00
_cell.angle_gamma   90.00
#
_symmetry.space_group_name_H-M   'P 1'
#
loop_
_entity.id
_entity.type
_entity.pdbx_description
1 polymer ?
#
loop_
_entity_poly.entity_id
_entity_poly.type
_entity_poly.pdbx_seq_one_letter_code
_entity_poly.pdbx_strand_id
1 'polypeptide(L)'
;MFDVLMYLFETYIHNEAEMRVDQDKLTRDLTDAGFEREDIYNALMWLEKLADYQEGLVAPMQLASDPLSLRVYTDEECQRLDASCRGFLLFL
;
A
#
# COMPACT_ATOMS: atom_id res chain seq x y z
N MET A 1 11.29 -2.59 5.03
CA MET A 1 10.25 -1.74 4.39
C MET A 1 8.84 -2.22 4.73
N PHE A 2 8.51 -3.50 4.55
CA PHE A 2 7.16 -4.02 4.81
C PHE A 2 6.72 -3.81 6.27
N ASP A 3 7.64 -3.97 7.22
CA ASP A 3 7.37 -3.73 8.64
C ASP A 3 7.01 -2.26 8.93
N VAL A 4 7.61 -1.32 8.20
CA VAL A 4 7.26 0.11 8.27
C VAL A 4 5.82 0.33 7.79
N LEU A 5 5.44 -0.29 6.67
CA LEU A 5 4.07 -0.20 6.16
C LEU A 5 3.09 -0.82 7.16
N MET A 6 3.35 -2.02 7.68
CA MET A 6 2.49 -2.63 8.70
C MET A 6 2.33 -1.74 9.93
N TYR A 7 3.43 -1.19 10.44
CA TYR A 7 3.39 -0.26 11.57
C TYR A 7 2.50 0.95 11.27
N LEU A 8 2.65 1.57 10.09
CA LEU A 8 1.80 2.70 9.67
C LEU A 8 0.31 2.33 9.59
N PHE A 9 -0.01 1.15 9.06
CA PHE A 9 -1.39 0.65 8.98
C PHE A 9 -2.01 0.43 10.38
N GLU A 10 -1.24 -0.12 11.30
CA GLU A 10 -1.71 -0.38 12.67
C GLU A 10 -1.84 0.90 13.49
N THR A 11 -0.88 1.83 13.37
CA THR A 11 -0.78 2.99 14.26
C THR A 11 -1.47 4.25 13.74
N TYR A 12 -1.59 4.45 12.42
CA TYR A 12 -2.12 5.69 11.84
C TYR A 12 -3.41 5.49 11.04
N ILE A 13 -3.60 4.38 10.33
CA ILE A 13 -4.75 4.21 9.39
C ILE A 13 -6.11 3.99 10.08
N HIS A 14 -6.12 3.59 11.35
CA HIS A 14 -7.36 3.47 12.14
C HIS A 14 -7.82 4.81 12.75
N ASN A 15 -7.02 5.87 12.62
CA ASN A 15 -7.33 7.20 13.15
C ASN A 15 -7.99 8.01 12.02
N GLU A 16 -9.32 7.96 11.93
CA GLU A 16 -10.17 8.51 10.85
C GLU A 16 -10.07 10.04 10.64
N ALA A 17 -9.16 10.74 11.33
CA ALA A 17 -8.98 12.18 11.22
C ALA A 17 -7.87 12.52 10.22
N GLU A 18 -8.28 12.84 8.99
CA GLU A 18 -7.55 13.65 8.00
C GLU A 18 -6.03 13.44 7.98
N MET A 19 -5.59 12.49 7.14
CA MET A 19 -4.19 12.20 6.83
C MET A 19 -3.53 13.35 6.05
N ARG A 20 -3.41 14.53 6.66
CA ARG A 20 -2.30 15.46 6.42
C ARG A 20 -1.25 15.19 7.48
N VAL A 21 -0.74 13.96 7.49
CA VAL A 21 0.40 13.62 8.35
C VAL A 21 1.61 14.31 7.75
N ASP A 22 2.21 15.22 8.52
CA ASP A 22 3.49 15.85 8.19
C ASP A 22 4.56 14.75 8.02
N GLN A 23 5.11 14.62 6.81
CA GLN A 23 6.13 13.61 6.49
C GLN A 23 7.36 13.72 7.40
N ASP A 24 7.72 14.92 7.85
CA ASP A 24 8.85 15.12 8.75
C ASP A 24 8.56 14.54 10.14
N LYS A 25 7.31 14.70 10.62
CA LYS A 25 6.86 14.11 11.87
C LYS A 25 6.81 12.59 11.76
N LEU A 26 6.26 12.06 10.67
CA LEU A 26 6.16 10.62 10.44
C LEU A 26 7.54 9.95 10.39
N THR A 27 8.49 10.58 9.71
CA THR A 27 9.86 10.08 9.61
C THR A 27 10.54 10.03 10.98
N ARG A 28 10.30 11.03 11.83
CA ARG A 28 10.81 11.04 13.21
C ARG A 28 10.17 9.95 14.05
N ASP A 29 8.85 9.83 14.03
CA ASP A 29 8.11 8.81 14.78
C ASP A 29 8.58 7.39 14.39
N LEU A 30 8.80 7.13 13.10
CA LEU A 30 9.34 5.86 12.61
C LEU A 30 10.81 5.63 13.01
N THR A 31 11.63 6.69 13.03
CA THR A 31 13.01 6.60 13.49
C THR A 31 13.07 6.28 14.98
N ASP A 32 12.22 6.93 15.79
CA ASP A 32 12.12 6.71 17.23
C ASP A 32 11.56 5.31 17.56
N ALA A 33 10.70 4.77 16.70
CA ALA A 33 10.26 3.38 16.75
C ALA A 33 11.36 2.36 16.38
N GLY A 34 12.52 2.83 15.89
CA GLY A 34 13.69 2.00 15.61
C GLY A 34 13.79 1.48 14.17
N PHE A 35 12.99 2.00 13.23
CA PHE A 35 13.10 1.61 11.83
C PHE A 35 14.34 2.20 11.16
N GLU A 36 14.93 1.44 10.23
CA GLU A 36 16.07 1.92 9.45
C GLU A 36 15.65 3.01 8.46
N ARG A 37 16.52 4.02 8.27
CA ARG A 37 16.21 5.17 7.40
C ARG A 37 15.90 4.77 5.96
N GLU A 38 16.62 3.79 5.43
CA GLU A 38 16.39 3.28 4.07
C GLU A 38 15.00 2.66 3.93
N ASP A 39 14.60 1.88 4.94
CA ASP A 39 13.28 1.26 4.99
C ASP A 39 12.14 2.28 5.13
N ILE A 40 12.34 3.32 5.95
CA ILE A 40 11.43 4.45 6.07
C ILE A 40 11.27 5.14 4.71
N TYR A 41 12.39 5.50 4.08
CA TYR A 41 12.39 6.18 2.79
C TYR A 41 11.67 5.36 1.71
N ASN A 42 12.01 4.06 1.59
CA ASN A 42 11.39 3.17 0.61
C ASN A 42 9.87 3.02 0.84
N ALA A 43 9.43 2.94 2.10
CA ALA A 43 8.01 2.83 2.42
C ALA A 43 7.24 4.11 2.09
N LEU A 44 7.78 5.28 2.43
CA LEU A 44 7.15 6.57 2.14
C LEU A 44 7.09 6.84 0.62
N MET A 45 8.18 6.57 -0.10
CA MET A 45 8.21 6.63 -1.57
C MET A 45 7.20 5.68 -2.22
N TRP A 46 6.98 4.51 -1.63
CA TRP A 46 5.97 3.56 -2.11
C TRP A 46 4.54 4.08 -1.89
N LEU A 47 4.27 4.70 -0.74
CA LEU A 47 2.96 5.30 -0.43
C LEU A 47 2.63 6.47 -1.36
N GLU A 48 3.60 7.33 -1.67
CA GLU A 48 3.42 8.44 -2.63
C GLU A 48 3.02 7.91 -4.01
N LYS A 49 3.75 6.91 -4.53
CA LYS A 49 3.40 6.27 -5.81
C LYS A 49 2.02 5.63 -5.78
N LEU A 50 1.63 5.01 -4.65
CA LEU A 50 0.31 4.42 -4.51
C LEU A 50 -0.79 5.47 -4.57
N ALA A 51 -0.59 6.64 -3.97
CA ALA A 51 -1.52 7.77 -4.06
C ALA A 51 -1.66 8.25 -5.52
N ASP A 52 -0.55 8.39 -6.25
CA ASP A 52 -0.58 8.77 -7.66
C ASP A 52 -1.39 7.78 -8.52
N TYR A 53 -1.31 6.47 -8.22
CA TYR A 53 -2.13 5.45 -8.88
C TYR A 53 -3.63 5.59 -8.57
N GLN A 54 -3.98 5.88 -7.32
CA GLN A 54 -5.38 6.08 -6.91
C GLN A 54 -6.00 7.31 -7.57
N GLU A 55 -5.22 8.39 -7.73
CA GLU A 55 -5.66 9.62 -8.39
C GLU A 55 -5.65 9.51 -9.93
N GLY A 56 -5.21 8.38 -10.48
CA GLY A 56 -5.13 8.16 -11.93
C GLY A 56 -4.06 9.02 -12.61
N LEU A 57 -3.10 9.55 -11.84
CA LEU A 57 -1.99 10.36 -12.35
C LEU A 57 -0.92 9.52 -13.05
N VAL A 58 -0.91 8.22 -12.76
CA VAL A 58 -0.02 7.23 -13.40
C VAL A 58 -0.88 6.25 -14.18
N ALA A 59 -0.51 6.01 -15.46
CA ALA A 59 -1.14 4.97 -16.24
C ALA A 59 -1.01 3.64 -15.49
N PRO A 60 -2.07 2.83 -15.36
CA PRO A 60 -1.97 1.53 -14.74
C PRO A 60 -0.77 0.81 -15.35
N MET A 61 0.08 0.24 -14.50
CA MET A 61 1.09 -0.69 -14.96
C MET A 61 0.29 -1.79 -15.64
N GLN A 62 0.13 -1.71 -16.96
CA GLN A 62 -0.34 -2.83 -17.74
C GLN A 62 0.81 -3.81 -17.70
N LEU A 63 0.95 -4.52 -16.57
CA LEU A 63 1.56 -5.83 -16.57
C LEU A 63 0.88 -6.51 -17.74
N ALA A 64 1.67 -6.84 -18.76
CA ALA A 64 1.23 -7.58 -19.92
C ALA A 64 0.76 -8.95 -19.45
N SER A 65 -0.39 -8.97 -18.81
CA SER A 65 -1.08 -10.16 -18.40
C SER A 65 -1.46 -10.82 -19.70
N ASP A 66 -0.86 -11.97 -19.96
CA ASP A 66 -1.32 -12.85 -21.03
C ASP A 66 -2.85 -12.92 -20.91
N PRO A 67 -3.62 -12.60 -21.96
CA PRO A 67 -5.08 -12.66 -21.91
C PRO A 67 -5.62 -14.05 -21.55
N LEU A 68 -4.77 -15.08 -21.55
CA LEU A 68 -5.06 -16.44 -21.10
C LEU A 68 -4.66 -16.71 -19.64
N SER A 69 -4.05 -15.75 -18.96
CA SER A 69 -3.66 -15.86 -17.55
C SER A 69 -4.90 -15.83 -16.66
N LEU A 70 -5.02 -16.83 -15.78
CA LEU A 70 -6.10 -16.94 -14.81
C LEU A 70 -5.50 -17.02 -13.41
N ARG A 71 -5.94 -16.13 -12.52
CA ARG A 71 -5.66 -16.22 -11.08
C ARG A 71 -6.86 -16.87 -10.39
N VAL A 72 -6.62 -17.98 -9.68
CA VAL A 72 -7.63 -18.72 -8.90
C VAL A 72 -7.40 -18.44 -7.43
N TYR A 73 -8.47 -18.13 -6.69
CA TYR A 73 -8.43 -17.86 -5.27
C TYR A 73 -9.07 -19.00 -4.48
N THR A 74 -8.53 -19.35 -3.32
CA THR A 74 -9.16 -20.31 -2.41
C THR A 74 -10.35 -19.70 -1.66
N ASP A 75 -11.12 -20.54 -0.97
CA ASP A 75 -12.23 -20.07 -0.13
C ASP A 75 -11.74 -19.18 1.02
N GLU A 76 -10.58 -19.48 1.60
CA GLU A 76 -9.95 -18.66 2.65
C GLU A 76 -9.50 -17.30 2.11
N GLU A 77 -8.94 -17.27 0.90
CA GLU A 77 -8.56 -16.02 0.24
C GLU A 77 -9.79 -15.18 -0.09
N CYS A 78 -10.88 -15.79 -0.56
CA CYS A 78 -12.13 -15.09 -0.86
C CYS A 78 -12.79 -14.45 0.38
N GLN A 79 -12.52 -14.98 1.57
CA GLN A 79 -12.98 -14.39 2.85
C GLN A 79 -12.17 -13.14 3.24
N ARG A 80 -10.89 -13.08 2.87
CA ARG A 80 -10.00 -11.96 3.21
C ARG A 80 -9.89 -10.89 2.12
N LEU A 81 -9.98 -11.31 0.86
CA LEU A 81 -9.92 -10.48 -0.33
C LEU A 81 -11.30 -10.45 -0.95
N ASP A 82 -12.09 -9.43 -0.61
CA ASP A 82 -13.45 -9.28 -1.13
C ASP A 82 -13.46 -9.04 -2.65
N ALA A 83 -14.66 -8.93 -3.23
CA ALA A 83 -14.81 -8.74 -4.68
C ALA A 83 -14.09 -7.47 -5.19
N SER A 84 -14.13 -6.39 -4.40
CA SER A 84 -13.48 -5.12 -4.73
C SER A 84 -11.96 -5.25 -4.74
N CYS A 85 -11.37 -5.87 -3.71
CA CYS A 85 -9.94 -6.18 -3.65
C CYS A 85 -9.50 -7.05 -4.82
N ARG A 86 -10.23 -8.13 -5.13
CA ARG A 86 -9.89 -9.03 -6.24
C ARG A 86 -10.00 -8.33 -7.60
N GLY A 87 -10.98 -7.44 -7.76
CA GLY A 87 -11.10 -6.58 -8.95
C GLY A 87 -9.92 -5.64 -9.10
N PHE A 88 -9.45 -5.03 -8.01
CA PHE A 88 -8.24 -4.22 -8.01
C PHE A 88 -6.99 -5.04 -8.37
N LEU A 89 -6.83 -6.24 -7.79
CA LEU A 89 -5.73 -7.15 -8.11
C LEU A 89 -5.71 -7.68 -9.55
N LEU A 90 -6.86 -7.65 -10.24
CA LEU A 90 -6.99 -7.96 -11.67
C LEU A 90 -6.65 -6.75 -12.56
N PHE A 91 -6.83 -5.54 -12.03
CA PHE A 91 -6.53 -4.29 -12.72
C PHE A 91 -5.04 -3.95 -12.72
N LEU A 92 -4.32 -4.32 -11.65
CA LEU A 92 -2.85 -4.29 -11.59
C LEU A 92 -2.23 -5.27 -12.59
#